data_AF-A0A967YHM3-F1
#
_entry.id   AF-A0A967YHM3-F1
#
_cell.length_a   1.000
_cell.length_b   1.000
_cell.length_c   1.000
_cell.angle_alpha   90.00
_cell.angle_beta   90.00
_cell.angle_gamma   90.00
#
_symmetry.space_group_name_H-M   'P 1'
#
loop_
_entity.id
_entity.type
_entity.pdbx_description
1 polymer ?
#
loop_
_entity_poly.entity_id
_entity_poly.type
_entity_poly.pdbx_seq_one_letter_code
_entity_poly.pdbx_strand_id
1 'polypeptide(L)'
;AVGGTNIDAALKQALQLKAAADNRPTSIVFLTDGLPTEGETEIGQILQNVKEVEKDFIRIFTFGVGYDVNTFLLDKLAQDHHGSTNYVKPGENIEREVSTFFAKISSPVLTNPQLDFGQSGIHDVYPQDLPDIFQGQRVTVLGRYRNPGDAVIKLSGKQGERMNHFEYKVSFDRRE
;
A
#
# COMPACT_ATOMS: atom_id res chain seq x y z
N ALA A 1 -25.73 13.16 13.57
CA ALA A 1 -25.00 13.66 12.38
C ALA A 1 -26.01 13.77 11.24
N VAL A 2 -25.97 14.86 10.47
CA VAL A 2 -26.67 14.92 9.17
C VAL A 2 -25.88 13.95 8.28
N GLY A 3 -26.47 12.78 8.06
CA GLY A 3 -25.72 11.55 7.81
C GLY A 3 -25.30 11.37 6.36
N GLY A 4 -24.00 11.15 6.17
CA GLY A 4 -23.39 10.81 4.89
C GLY A 4 -21.88 10.64 5.03
N THR A 5 -21.26 10.02 4.03
CA THR A 5 -19.84 9.65 4.03
C THR A 5 -19.18 10.25 2.79
N ASN A 6 -18.50 11.39 2.96
CA ASN A 6 -17.79 12.07 1.88
C ASN A 6 -16.29 11.75 1.90
N ILE A 7 -15.94 10.61 1.32
CA ILE A 7 -14.56 10.09 1.30
C ILE A 7 -13.64 11.00 0.48
N ASP A 8 -14.08 11.46 -0.68
CA ASP A 8 -13.28 12.30 -1.59
C ASP A 8 -12.82 13.60 -0.92
N ALA A 9 -13.75 14.34 -0.30
CA ALA A 9 -13.43 15.59 0.37
C ALA A 9 -12.49 15.35 1.57
N ALA A 10 -12.71 14.28 2.34
CA ALA A 10 -11.86 13.94 3.48
C ALA A 10 -10.41 13.64 3.05
N LEU A 11 -10.22 12.85 1.98
CA LEU A 11 -8.90 12.54 1.43
C LEU A 11 -8.23 13.79 0.88
N LYS A 12 -8.93 14.61 0.08
CA LYS A 12 -8.38 15.87 -0.44
C LYS A 12 -7.92 16.81 0.68
N GLN A 13 -8.73 16.94 1.73
CA GLN A 13 -8.38 17.78 2.87
C GLN A 13 -7.11 17.29 3.57
N ALA A 14 -6.98 15.98 3.80
CA ALA A 14 -5.80 15.39 4.42
C ALA A 14 -4.52 15.62 3.58
N LEU A 15 -4.62 15.49 2.26
CA LEU A 15 -3.50 15.72 1.34
C LEU A 15 -3.07 17.19 1.30
N GLN A 16 -4.03 18.12 1.34
CA GLN A 16 -3.73 19.56 1.37
C GLN A 16 -3.02 19.99 2.65
N LEU A 17 -3.35 19.38 3.80
CA LEU A 17 -2.65 19.65 5.06
C LEU A 17 -1.16 19.30 4.98
N LYS A 18 -0.79 18.26 4.21
CA LYS A 18 0.62 17.91 3.98
C LYS A 18 1.36 18.95 3.15
N ALA A 19 0.74 19.50 2.10
CA ALA A 19 1.41 20.45 1.22
C ALA A 19 1.98 21.69 1.95
N ALA A 20 1.54 21.93 3.20
CA ALA A 20 2.05 22.99 4.08
C ALA A 20 3.23 22.57 4.98
N ALA A 21 3.58 21.28 5.07
CA ALA A 21 4.59 20.73 5.99
C ALA A 21 5.85 20.28 5.23
N ASP A 22 6.92 21.07 5.36
CA ASP A 22 8.21 20.86 4.68
C ASP A 22 8.85 19.47 4.95
N ASN A 23 9.13 18.75 3.85
CA ASN A 23 10.09 17.64 3.69
C ASN A 23 10.09 16.50 4.74
N ARG A 24 8.98 16.30 5.48
CA ARG A 24 8.83 15.19 6.43
C ARG A 24 8.10 14.01 5.78
N PRO A 25 8.52 12.76 6.05
CA PRO A 25 7.73 11.59 5.67
C PRO A 25 6.35 11.64 6.35
N THR A 26 5.29 11.76 5.55
CA THR A 26 3.91 11.85 6.04
C THR A 26 3.17 10.56 5.78
N SER A 27 2.50 10.05 6.83
CA SER A 27 1.58 8.92 6.73
C SER A 27 0.17 9.38 7.07
N ILE A 28 -0.80 9.02 6.24
CA ILE A 28 -2.22 9.22 6.44
C ILE A 28 -2.82 7.89 6.89
N VAL A 29 -3.60 7.91 7.96
CA VAL A 29 -4.40 6.76 8.40
C VAL A 29 -5.85 7.09 8.11
N PHE A 30 -6.47 6.35 7.20
CA PHE A 30 -7.84 6.54 6.75
C PHE A 30 -8.73 5.42 7.28
N LEU A 31 -9.78 5.78 8.02
CA LEU A 31 -10.76 4.85 8.61
C LEU A 31 -12.14 5.14 8.00
N THR A 32 -12.85 4.08 7.61
CA THR A 32 -14.27 4.16 7.24
C THR A 32 -15.01 2.88 7.65
N ASP A 33 -16.26 3.03 8.07
CA ASP A 33 -17.22 1.96 8.29
C ASP A 33 -18.29 1.89 7.19
N GLY A 34 -18.18 2.75 6.18
CA GLY A 34 -19.20 2.94 5.16
C GLY A 34 -18.67 3.15 3.74
N LEU A 35 -19.56 2.97 2.77
CA LEU A 35 -19.40 3.39 1.38
C LEU A 35 -19.47 4.92 1.26
N PRO A 36 -18.86 5.52 0.22
CA PRO A 36 -19.06 6.94 -0.05
C PRO A 36 -20.53 7.20 -0.44
N THR A 37 -21.18 8.13 0.24
CA THR A 37 -22.61 8.46 0.03
C THR A 37 -22.87 9.96 -0.19
N GLU A 38 -21.84 10.80 0.00
CA GLU A 38 -21.93 12.24 -0.22
C GLU A 38 -20.74 12.76 -1.03
N GLY A 39 -20.95 13.82 -1.80
CA GLY A 39 -19.93 14.38 -2.67
C GLY A 39 -19.66 13.50 -3.89
N GLU A 40 -18.38 13.23 -4.16
CA GLU A 40 -17.99 12.26 -5.17
C GLU A 40 -18.09 10.84 -4.59
N THR A 41 -18.88 10.00 -5.25
CA THR A 41 -19.15 8.62 -4.83
C THR A 41 -18.57 7.59 -5.79
N GLU A 42 -18.15 8.00 -6.99
CA GLU A 42 -17.61 7.09 -7.98
C GLU A 42 -16.16 6.73 -7.65
N ILE A 43 -15.92 5.45 -7.39
CA ILE A 43 -14.67 4.93 -6.85
C ILE A 43 -13.48 5.28 -7.75
N GLY A 44 -13.64 5.15 -9.07
CA GLY A 44 -12.59 5.50 -10.03
C GLY A 44 -12.21 6.98 -9.97
N GLN A 45 -13.19 7.87 -9.81
CA GLN A 45 -12.95 9.30 -9.73
C GLN A 45 -12.31 9.70 -8.40
N ILE A 46 -12.70 9.09 -7.28
CA ILE A 46 -12.05 9.29 -5.98
C ILE A 46 -10.56 8.95 -6.07
N LEU A 47 -10.23 7.78 -6.62
CA LEU A 47 -8.84 7.34 -6.79
C LEU A 47 -8.04 8.29 -7.69
N GLN A 48 -8.65 8.75 -8.78
CA GLN A 48 -8.02 9.71 -9.69
C GLN A 48 -7.76 11.06 -9.01
N ASN A 49 -8.74 11.57 -8.26
CA ASN A 49 -8.63 12.82 -7.53
C ASN A 49 -7.51 12.79 -6.49
N VAL A 50 -7.34 11.67 -5.77
CA VAL A 50 -6.25 11.50 -4.80
C VAL A 50 -4.89 11.59 -5.49
N LYS A 51 -4.73 10.92 -6.64
CA LYS A 51 -3.49 10.97 -7.43
C LYS A 51 -3.15 12.36 -7.94
N GLU A 52 -4.16 13.14 -8.35
CA GLU A 52 -3.95 14.50 -8.86
C GLU A 52 -3.53 15.50 -7.78
N VAL A 53 -3.99 15.28 -6.55
CA VAL A 53 -3.69 16.17 -5.41
C VAL A 53 -2.38 15.77 -4.72
N GLU A 54 -1.93 14.53 -4.87
CA GLU A 54 -0.63 14.09 -4.36
C GLU A 54 0.52 14.81 -5.08
N LYS A 55 1.28 15.60 -4.33
CA LYS A 55 2.48 16.31 -4.83
C LYS A 55 3.80 15.70 -4.34
N ASP A 56 3.73 14.86 -3.32
CA ASP A 56 4.88 14.35 -2.57
C ASP A 56 4.63 12.91 -2.13
N PHE A 57 5.70 12.12 -1.97
CA PHE A 57 5.64 10.74 -1.46
C PHE A 57 4.87 10.63 -0.12
N ILE A 58 3.61 10.18 -0.16
CA ILE A 58 2.77 9.90 1.01
C ILE A 58 2.62 8.40 1.21
N ARG A 59 2.43 8.01 2.47
CA ARG A 59 1.90 6.70 2.80
C ARG A 59 0.44 6.79 3.18
N ILE A 60 -0.44 6.02 2.56
CA ILE A 60 -1.84 5.93 2.97
C ILE A 60 -2.13 4.53 3.49
N PHE A 61 -2.56 4.44 4.74
CA PHE A 61 -2.98 3.20 5.37
C PHE A 61 -4.48 3.23 5.60
N THR A 62 -5.18 2.16 5.23
CA THR A 62 -6.63 2.14 5.20
C THR A 62 -7.18 1.11 6.21
N PHE A 63 -8.29 1.46 6.84
CA PHE A 63 -9.00 0.60 7.77
C PHE A 63 -10.48 0.57 7.39
N GLY A 64 -10.94 -0.61 6.99
CA GLY A 64 -12.36 -0.89 6.78
C GLY A 64 -12.96 -1.50 8.05
N VAL A 65 -14.01 -0.89 8.59
CA VAL A 65 -14.68 -1.37 9.80
C VAL A 65 -16.04 -1.93 9.43
N GLY A 66 -16.33 -3.14 9.88
CA GLY A 66 -17.57 -3.82 9.51
C GLY A 66 -17.52 -4.39 8.09
N TYR A 67 -18.69 -4.54 7.49
CA TYR A 67 -18.84 -5.18 6.18
C TYR A 67 -19.28 -4.22 5.08
N ASP A 68 -19.66 -2.99 5.42
CA ASP A 68 -20.25 -2.02 4.50
C ASP A 68 -19.22 -1.06 3.91
N VAL A 69 -18.05 -1.59 3.53
CA VAL A 69 -16.93 -0.82 2.98
C VAL A 69 -16.58 -1.24 1.56
N ASN A 70 -16.04 -0.32 0.77
CA ASN A 70 -15.55 -0.64 -0.57
C ASN A 70 -14.09 -1.13 -0.49
N THR A 71 -13.89 -2.45 -0.44
CA THR A 71 -12.55 -3.05 -0.29
C THR A 71 -11.62 -2.68 -1.44
N PHE A 72 -12.15 -2.61 -2.67
CA PHE A 72 -11.38 -2.22 -3.85
C PHE A 72 -10.81 -0.80 -3.72
N LEU A 73 -11.62 0.17 -3.28
CA LEU A 73 -11.16 1.53 -3.01
C LEU A 73 -10.05 1.54 -1.95
N LEU A 74 -10.27 0.86 -0.82
CA LEU A 74 -9.32 0.86 0.30
C LEU A 74 -7.99 0.20 -0.05
N ASP A 75 -8.04 -0.95 -0.74
CA ASP A 75 -6.85 -1.67 -1.20
C ASP A 75 -6.10 -0.88 -2.26
N LYS A 76 -6.81 -0.22 -3.18
CA LYS A 76 -6.18 0.56 -4.23
C LYS A 76 -5.52 1.84 -3.69
N LEU A 77 -6.16 2.52 -2.73
CA LEU A 77 -5.55 3.64 -1.99
C LEU A 77 -4.29 3.19 -1.24
N ALA A 78 -4.34 2.09 -0.49
CA ALA A 78 -3.16 1.62 0.22
C ALA A 78 -2.03 1.23 -0.74
N GLN A 79 -2.35 0.50 -1.81
CA GLN A 79 -1.37 0.03 -2.78
C GLN A 79 -0.70 1.18 -3.54
N ASP A 80 -1.49 2.13 -4.04
CA ASP A 80 -0.98 3.24 -4.87
C ASP A 80 -0.14 4.23 -4.04
N HIS A 81 -0.24 4.18 -2.71
CA HIS A 81 0.49 5.04 -1.80
C HIS A 81 1.29 4.25 -0.75
N HIS A 82 1.92 3.14 -1.15
CA HIS A 82 2.91 2.39 -0.35
C HIS A 82 2.51 2.02 1.09
N GLY A 83 1.21 1.88 1.36
CA GLY A 83 0.67 1.50 2.65
C GLY A 83 0.10 0.08 2.66
N SER A 84 -0.82 -0.15 3.58
CA SER A 84 -1.51 -1.43 3.76
C SER A 84 -2.94 -1.21 4.23
N THR A 85 -3.80 -2.18 3.92
CA THR A 85 -5.20 -2.21 4.37
C THR A 85 -5.38 -3.19 5.51
N ASN A 86 -6.14 -2.80 6.53
CA ASN A 86 -6.64 -3.68 7.57
C ASN A 86 -8.18 -3.67 7.58
N TYR A 87 -8.79 -4.83 7.80
CA TYR A 87 -10.24 -4.97 7.95
C TYR A 87 -10.57 -5.43 9.36
N VAL A 88 -11.41 -4.66 10.05
CA VAL A 88 -11.85 -4.93 11.42
C VAL A 88 -13.30 -5.40 11.38
N LYS A 89 -13.53 -6.65 11.73
CA LYS A 89 -14.87 -7.24 11.72
C LYS A 89 -15.71 -6.73 12.90
N PRO A 90 -17.05 -6.75 12.80
CA PRO A 90 -17.91 -6.44 13.94
C PRO A 90 -17.58 -7.35 15.14
N GLY A 91 -17.31 -6.74 16.29
CA GLY A 91 -16.90 -7.43 17.53
C GLY A 91 -15.38 -7.55 17.72
N GLU A 92 -14.57 -7.25 16.72
CA GLU A 92 -13.13 -7.05 16.92
C GLU A 92 -12.85 -5.67 17.53
N ASN A 93 -11.76 -5.56 18.29
CA ASN A 93 -11.39 -4.30 18.94
C ASN A 93 -10.55 -3.44 17.98
N ILE A 94 -11.17 -2.39 17.45
CA ILE A 94 -10.52 -1.45 16.53
C ILE A 94 -9.31 -0.76 17.14
N GLU A 95 -9.37 -0.38 18.43
CA GLU A 95 -8.28 0.31 19.12
C GLU A 95 -7.03 -0.56 19.18
N ARG A 96 -7.20 -1.87 19.41
CA ARG A 96 -6.11 -2.86 19.39
C ARG A 96 -5.50 -2.99 18.01
N GLU A 97 -6.32 -3.07 16.96
CA GLU A 97 -5.83 -3.19 15.58
C GLU A 97 -5.06 -1.94 15.15
N VAL A 98 -5.61 -0.76 15.42
CA VAL A 98 -4.94 0.52 15.15
C VAL A 98 -3.64 0.65 15.96
N SER A 99 -3.63 0.27 17.24
CA SER A 99 -2.41 0.30 18.07
C SER A 99 -1.33 -0.66 17.57
N THR A 100 -1.72 -1.88 17.22
CA THR A 100 -0.81 -2.89 16.65
C THR A 100 -0.23 -2.42 15.32
N PHE A 101 -1.05 -1.76 14.51
CA PHE A 101 -0.61 -1.14 13.28
C PHE A 101 0.40 -0.01 13.51
N PHE A 102 0.13 0.94 14.41
CA PHE A 102 1.05 2.02 14.74
C PHE A 102 2.41 1.49 15.22
N ALA A 103 2.40 0.44 16.03
CA ALA A 103 3.63 -0.24 16.46
C ALA A 103 4.42 -0.77 15.25
N LYS A 104 3.76 -1.37 14.26
CA LYS A 104 4.41 -1.89 13.04
C LYS A 104 4.96 -0.79 12.13
N ILE A 105 4.18 0.26 11.86
CA ILE A 105 4.59 1.31 10.91
C ILE A 105 5.66 2.25 11.44
N SER A 106 5.85 2.30 12.77
CA SER A 106 6.96 3.04 13.38
C SER A 106 8.34 2.45 13.06
N SER A 107 8.40 1.24 12.51
CA SER A 107 9.65 0.51 12.23
C SER A 107 9.68 -0.01 10.78
N PRO A 108 9.88 0.87 9.78
CA PRO A 108 10.10 0.43 8.40
C PRO A 108 11.40 -0.37 8.30
N VAL A 109 11.32 -1.58 7.75
CA VAL A 109 12.47 -2.48 7.56
C VAL A 109 13.14 -2.20 6.21
N LEU A 110 12.35 -1.94 5.17
CA LEU A 110 12.83 -1.60 3.84
C LEU A 110 11.83 -0.67 3.13
N THR A 111 12.27 0.52 2.72
CA THR A 111 11.46 1.49 1.98
C THR A 111 11.90 1.63 0.53
N ASN A 112 10.98 2.01 -0.34
CA ASN A 112 11.13 2.07 -1.79
C ASN A 112 11.72 0.77 -2.39
N PRO A 113 11.15 -0.41 -2.08
CA PRO A 113 11.69 -1.66 -2.58
C PRO A 113 11.56 -1.78 -4.10
N GLN A 114 12.59 -2.33 -4.74
CA GLN A 114 12.62 -2.61 -6.18
C GLN A 114 13.10 -4.04 -6.42
N LEU A 115 12.43 -4.75 -7.32
CA LEU A 115 12.85 -6.07 -7.77
C LEU A 115 13.46 -5.97 -9.16
N ASP A 116 14.66 -6.52 -9.29
CA ASP A 116 15.34 -6.77 -10.55
C ASP A 116 15.40 -8.28 -10.79
N PHE A 117 14.77 -8.71 -11.88
CA PHE A 117 14.68 -10.11 -12.28
C PHE A 117 15.80 -10.52 -13.25
N GLY A 118 16.69 -9.61 -13.64
CA GLY A 118 17.77 -9.88 -14.60
C GLY A 118 17.27 -10.46 -15.93
N GLN A 119 18.02 -11.42 -16.48
CA GLN A 119 17.66 -12.11 -17.74
C GLN A 119 16.79 -13.36 -17.55
N SER A 120 16.09 -13.48 -16.41
CA SER A 120 15.29 -14.68 -16.06
C SER A 120 14.07 -14.93 -16.95
N GLY A 121 13.68 -13.96 -17.81
CA GLY A 121 12.47 -14.08 -18.62
C GLY A 121 11.17 -14.05 -17.79
N ILE A 122 11.24 -13.52 -16.57
CA ILE A 122 10.07 -13.23 -15.73
C ILE A 122 9.30 -12.04 -16.33
N HIS A 123 7.98 -12.17 -16.42
CA HIS A 123 7.03 -11.19 -16.94
C HIS A 123 5.69 -11.29 -16.20
N ASP A 124 4.76 -10.39 -16.49
CA ASP A 124 3.43 -10.32 -15.86
C ASP A 124 3.52 -10.32 -14.32
N VAL A 125 4.40 -9.46 -13.79
CA VAL A 125 4.67 -9.36 -12.36
C VAL A 125 3.64 -8.47 -11.66
N TYR A 126 3.13 -8.92 -10.52
CA TYR A 126 2.20 -8.18 -9.68
C TYR A 126 2.55 -8.30 -8.19
N PRO A 127 2.48 -7.19 -7.41
CA PRO A 127 2.22 -5.83 -7.88
C PRO A 127 3.39 -5.27 -8.70
N GLN A 128 3.11 -4.29 -9.58
CA GLN A 128 4.15 -3.63 -10.39
C GLN A 128 5.06 -2.76 -9.50
N ASP A 129 4.43 -1.97 -8.63
CA ASP A 129 5.12 -1.19 -7.60
C ASP A 129 5.01 -1.92 -6.26
N LEU A 130 6.14 -2.06 -5.57
CA LEU A 130 6.18 -2.71 -4.27
C LEU A 130 5.87 -1.72 -3.14
N PRO A 131 5.02 -2.11 -2.17
CA PRO A 131 4.82 -1.32 -0.97
C PRO A 131 6.05 -1.40 -0.07
N ASP A 132 6.21 -0.43 0.83
CA ASP A 132 7.21 -0.48 1.87
C ASP A 132 7.02 -1.70 2.77
N ILE A 133 8.13 -2.27 3.26
CA ILE A 133 8.14 -3.47 4.09
C ILE A 133 8.36 -3.07 5.54
N PHE A 134 7.35 -3.30 6.37
CA PHE A 134 7.37 -3.04 7.81
C PHE A 134 7.64 -4.32 8.61
N GLN A 135 8.04 -4.15 9.87
CA GLN A 135 8.31 -5.29 10.74
C GLN A 135 7.08 -6.19 10.90
N GLY A 136 7.27 -7.49 10.67
CA GLY A 136 6.19 -8.49 10.75
C GLY A 136 5.22 -8.49 9.57
N GLN A 137 5.44 -7.66 8.54
CA GLN A 137 4.68 -7.69 7.29
C GLN A 137 5.33 -8.65 6.29
N ARG A 138 4.48 -9.28 5.45
CA ARG A 138 4.91 -10.09 4.32
C ARG A 138 4.40 -9.44 3.03
N VAL A 139 5.30 -9.22 2.07
CA VAL A 139 4.94 -8.84 0.71
C VAL A 139 5.02 -10.08 -0.18
N THR A 140 3.99 -10.30 -1.00
CA THR A 140 3.94 -11.42 -1.93
C THR A 140 3.91 -10.87 -3.35
N VAL A 141 4.83 -11.37 -4.18
CA VAL A 141 4.97 -10.99 -5.57
C VAL A 141 4.70 -12.22 -6.43
N LEU A 142 3.80 -12.07 -7.39
CA LEU A 142 3.43 -13.10 -8.35
C LEU A 142 4.00 -12.71 -9.71
N GLY A 143 4.38 -13.69 -10.51
CA GLY A 143 4.89 -13.48 -11.86
C GLY A 143 4.89 -14.75 -12.68
N ARG A 144 5.12 -14.62 -13.98
CA ARG A 144 5.25 -15.74 -14.93
C ARG A 144 6.67 -15.78 -15.46
N TYR A 145 7.21 -16.97 -15.71
CA TYR A 145 8.53 -17.16 -16.32
C TYR A 145 8.38 -17.93 -17.64
N ARG A 146 9.23 -17.60 -18.63
CA ARG A 146 9.28 -18.34 -19.91
C ARG A 146 10.37 -19.39 -19.94
N ASN A 147 11.53 -19.07 -19.34
CA ASN A 147 12.70 -19.92 -19.39
C ASN A 147 12.83 -20.66 -18.05
N PRO A 148 12.76 -21.99 -18.04
CA PRO A 148 13.09 -22.78 -16.86
C PRO A 148 14.61 -22.72 -16.61
N GLY A 149 15.02 -22.96 -15.37
CA GLY A 149 16.40 -22.91 -14.93
C GLY A 149 16.64 -21.95 -13.77
N ASP A 150 17.92 -21.82 -13.40
CA ASP A 150 18.33 -21.00 -12.28
C ASP A 150 18.32 -19.51 -12.62
N ALA A 151 17.83 -18.70 -11.69
CA ALA A 151 17.82 -17.25 -11.78
C ALA A 151 18.25 -16.61 -10.46
N VAL A 152 18.74 -15.38 -10.55
CA VAL A 152 19.02 -14.54 -9.39
C VAL A 152 18.04 -13.37 -9.43
N ILE A 153 17.20 -13.26 -8.40
CA ILE A 153 16.32 -12.12 -8.19
C ILE A 153 17.00 -11.19 -7.20
N LYS A 154 17.11 -9.91 -7.55
CA LYS A 154 17.71 -8.88 -6.69
C LYS A 154 16.62 -8.01 -6.11
N LEU A 155 16.61 -7.85 -4.80
CA LEU A 155 15.77 -6.88 -4.09
C LEU A 155 16.67 -5.75 -3.61
N SER A 156 16.30 -4.51 -3.93
CA SER A 156 16.98 -3.32 -3.43
C SER A 156 15.97 -2.45 -2.67
N GLY A 157 16.45 -1.66 -1.71
CA GLY A 157 15.63 -0.67 -1.00
C GLY A 157 16.41 0.03 0.10
N LYS A 158 15.81 1.04 0.73
CA LYS A 158 16.42 1.84 1.80
C LYS A 158 16.08 1.30 3.19
N GLN A 159 17.06 1.21 4.07
CA GLN A 159 16.85 0.99 5.51
C GLN A 159 17.39 2.21 6.25
N GLY A 160 16.50 3.10 6.70
CA GLY A 160 16.87 4.47 7.02
C GLY A 160 17.47 5.16 5.78
N GLU A 161 18.65 5.74 5.92
CA GLU A 161 19.37 6.40 4.81
C GLU A 161 20.24 5.44 3.97
N ARG A 162 20.43 4.19 4.42
CA ARG A 162 21.33 3.25 3.74
C ARG A 162 20.60 2.46 2.66
N MET A 163 21.14 2.46 1.45
CA MET A 163 20.71 1.56 0.39
C MET A 163 21.21 0.13 0.65
N ASN A 164 20.32 -0.85 0.65
CA ASN A 164 20.66 -2.27 0.80
C ASN A 164 20.26 -3.05 -0.45
N HIS A 165 20.96 -4.16 -0.66
CA HIS A 165 20.73 -5.08 -1.77
C HIS A 165 20.73 -6.51 -1.23
N PHE A 166 19.80 -7.31 -1.71
CA PHE A 166 19.64 -8.72 -1.37
C PHE A 166 19.55 -9.52 -2.66
N GLU A 167 20.19 -10.69 -2.70
CA GLU A 167 20.15 -11.59 -3.84
C GLU A 167 19.54 -12.92 -3.44
N TYR A 168 18.56 -13.37 -4.21
CA TYR A 168 17.84 -14.61 -4.00
C TYR A 168 18.03 -15.51 -5.21
N LYS A 169 18.65 -16.67 -4.99
CA LYS A 169 18.77 -17.72 -6.01
C LYS A 169 17.48 -18.53 -6.02
N VAL A 170 16.86 -18.61 -7.19
CA VAL A 170 15.64 -19.38 -7.42
C VAL A 170 15.87 -20.33 -8.60
N SER A 171 15.18 -21.47 -8.59
CA SER A 171 15.19 -22.40 -9.72
C SER A 171 13.76 -22.55 -10.22
N PHE A 172 13.57 -22.35 -11.52
CA PHE A 172 12.27 -22.46 -12.18
C PHE A 172 12.17 -23.80 -12.90
N ASP A 173 11.21 -24.63 -12.49
CA ASP A 173 11.01 -25.94 -13.08
C ASP A 173 10.53 -25.84 -14.54
N ARG A 174 10.86 -26.84 -15.36
CA ARG A 174 10.25 -27.01 -16.68
C ARG A 174 8.75 -27.20 -16.50
N ARG A 175 7.95 -26.44 -17.23
CA ARG A 175 6.52 -26.71 -17.36
C ARG A 175 6.36 -27.98 -18.19
N GLU A 176 5.66 -28.97 -17.64
CA GLU A 176 5.19 -30.16 -18.39
C GLU A 176 4.16 -29.76 -19.47
#